data_AF-A0A0E0QQ01-F1
#
_entry.id   AF-A0A0E0QQ01-F1
#
_cell.length_a   1.000
_cell.length_b   1.000
_cell.length_c   1.000
_cell.angle_alpha   90.00
_cell.angle_beta   90.00
_cell.angle_gamma   90.00
#
_symmetry.space_group_name_H-M   'P 1'
#
loop_
_entity.id
_entity.type
_entity.pdbx_description
1 polymer ?
#
loop_
_entity_poly.entity_id
_entity_poly.type
_entity_poly.pdbx_seq_one_letter_code
_entity_poly.pdbx_strand_id
1 'polypeptide(L)'
;MAAMSSHRLLFTQLHLCNSLLLIHVHHATSLNFRFDFSEPGSYCTPGSDIACAGDAYPYARTIELTKTDISDRNLRSIGRAWYARPVQLWNNTTGEVASFRTTFSSQIKPVNLDVSADGLAFFLGHYPSGIPHRSYGGNLGLFNGSSNNRNATGTARIVAVEFDTYMNKEWEKDGNHVGIDVNSIVSVAAISPDKNLTSGNTMTAEISYDSSAEILAVTLWINGTSYHINASVEIMDTPYLHGSYIPAGYRCRAPNLAPPYNGT
;
A
#
# COMPACT_ATOMS: atom_id res chain seq x y z
N MET A 1 -59.33 1.69 42.47
CA MET A 1 -57.96 1.27 42.13
C MET A 1 -58.06 0.11 41.16
N ALA A 2 -57.78 0.34 39.87
CA ALA A 2 -57.82 -0.73 38.87
C ALA A 2 -56.44 -1.39 38.80
N ALA A 3 -56.38 -2.69 39.11
CA ALA A 3 -55.16 -3.48 38.98
C ALA A 3 -54.86 -3.72 37.49
N MET A 4 -53.80 -3.11 36.98
CA MET A 4 -53.29 -3.43 35.66
C MET A 4 -52.76 -4.87 35.66
N SER A 5 -53.25 -5.67 34.70
CA SER A 5 -52.84 -7.07 34.48
C SER A 5 -51.33 -7.16 34.21
N SER A 6 -50.62 -7.97 34.99
CA SER A 6 -49.16 -8.22 34.89
C SER A 6 -48.70 -8.63 33.49
N HIS A 7 -49.56 -9.28 32.71
CA HIS A 7 -49.26 -9.66 31.34
C HIS A 7 -49.11 -8.45 30.40
N ARG A 8 -49.88 -7.38 30.59
CA ARG A 8 -49.78 -6.18 29.75
C ARG A 8 -48.47 -5.42 29.99
N LEU A 9 -47.98 -5.42 31.23
CA LEU A 9 -46.70 -4.81 31.61
C LEU A 9 -45.51 -5.57 30.99
N LEU A 10 -45.56 -6.91 30.95
CA LEU A 10 -44.51 -7.73 30.36
C LEU A 10 -44.39 -7.51 28.85
N PHE A 11 -45.51 -7.44 28.12
CA PHE A 11 -45.53 -7.20 26.68
C PHE A 11 -45.01 -5.81 26.30
N THR A 12 -45.35 -4.77 27.06
CA THR A 12 -44.83 -3.42 26.81
C THR A 12 -43.32 -3.35 27.07
N GLN A 13 -42.83 -4.04 28.10
CA GLN A 13 -41.41 -4.07 28.44
C GLN A 13 -40.59 -4.84 27.39
N LEU A 14 -41.12 -5.95 26.85
CA LEU A 14 -40.50 -6.69 25.76
C LEU A 14 -40.44 -5.88 24.46
N HIS A 15 -41.51 -5.13 24.14
CA HIS A 15 -41.53 -4.23 23.00
C HIS A 15 -40.55 -3.06 23.18
N LEU A 16 -40.46 -2.44 24.36
CA LEU A 16 -39.46 -1.40 24.62
C LEU A 16 -38.03 -1.94 24.50
N CYS A 17 -37.73 -3.14 25.02
CA CYS A 17 -36.42 -3.76 24.86
C CYS A 17 -36.07 -4.06 23.40
N ASN A 18 -37.01 -4.62 22.63
CA ASN A 18 -36.80 -4.83 21.18
C ASN A 18 -36.64 -3.50 20.42
N SER A 19 -37.40 -2.47 20.82
CA SER A 19 -37.29 -1.13 20.23
C SER A 19 -35.92 -0.53 20.52
N LEU A 20 -35.44 -0.62 21.76
CA LEU A 20 -34.12 -0.16 22.21
C LEU A 20 -32.97 -0.91 21.54
N LEU A 21 -33.12 -2.22 21.28
CA LEU A 21 -32.15 -3.02 20.53
C LEU A 21 -32.08 -2.62 19.04
N LEU A 22 -33.19 -2.16 18.45
CA LEU A 22 -33.23 -1.71 17.05
C LEU A 22 -32.64 -0.29 16.84
N ILE A 23 -32.55 0.54 17.88
CA ILE A 23 -31.94 1.89 17.80
C ILE A 23 -30.41 1.86 17.92
N HIS A 24 -29.82 0.72 18.31
CA HIS A 24 -28.38 0.52 18.45
C HIS A 24 -27.75 -0.31 17.33
N VAL A 25 -28.45 -0.51 16.21
CA VAL A 25 -27.79 -1.05 15.02
C VAL A 25 -26.85 0.02 14.49
N HIS A 26 -25.58 -0.04 14.90
CA HIS A 26 -24.51 0.76 14.31
C HIS A 26 -24.51 0.48 12.81
N HIS A 27 -24.93 1.47 12.02
CA HIS A 27 -24.96 1.35 10.58
C HIS A 27 -23.50 1.43 10.10
N ALA A 28 -22.93 0.30 9.66
CA ALA A 28 -21.63 0.29 9.04
C ALA A 28 -21.71 1.05 7.71
N THR A 29 -21.08 2.22 7.64
CA THR A 29 -20.96 2.99 6.39
C THR A 29 -19.81 2.42 5.57
N SER A 30 -20.09 1.85 4.40
CA SER A 30 -19.06 1.44 3.46
C SER A 30 -18.57 2.63 2.62
N LEU A 31 -17.27 2.71 2.40
CA LEU A 31 -16.64 3.64 1.47
C LEU A 31 -16.20 2.86 0.23
N ASN A 32 -16.56 3.36 -0.95
CA ASN A 32 -16.12 2.81 -2.22
C ASN A 32 -15.78 3.93 -3.19
N PHE A 33 -14.64 3.81 -3.86
CA PHE A 33 -14.22 4.73 -4.91
C PHE A 33 -13.52 3.96 -6.02
N ARG A 34 -13.58 4.50 -7.23
CA ARG A 34 -12.92 3.96 -8.42
C ARG A 34 -12.27 5.10 -9.17
N PHE A 35 -10.99 4.92 -9.51
CA PHE A 35 -10.27 5.82 -10.40
C PHE A 35 -10.10 5.12 -11.74
N ASP A 36 -10.58 5.76 -12.79
CA ASP A 36 -10.37 5.30 -14.16
C ASP A 36 -9.42 6.26 -14.86
N PHE A 37 -8.24 5.76 -15.22
CA PHE A 37 -7.23 6.51 -15.94
C PHE A 37 -7.38 6.38 -17.48
N SER A 38 -8.52 5.86 -17.95
CA SER A 38 -8.81 5.72 -19.39
C SER A 38 -8.76 7.04 -20.14
N GLU A 39 -9.03 8.18 -19.49
CA GLU A 39 -8.81 9.51 -20.05
C GLU A 39 -7.87 10.34 -19.16
N PRO A 40 -7.11 11.30 -19.73
CA PRO A 40 -6.26 12.19 -18.95
C PRO A 40 -7.08 12.98 -17.93
N GLY A 41 -6.86 12.74 -16.64
CA GLY A 41 -7.51 13.42 -15.53
C GLY A 41 -6.61 14.46 -14.86
N SER A 42 -7.23 15.40 -14.14
CA SER A 42 -6.53 16.37 -13.28
C SER A 42 -6.19 15.76 -11.92
N TYR A 43 -5.39 14.69 -11.90
CA TYR A 43 -4.84 14.12 -10.67
C TYR A 43 -3.67 14.97 -10.16
N CYS A 44 -3.29 14.80 -8.90
CA CYS A 44 -2.16 15.52 -8.30
C CYS A 44 -2.33 17.05 -8.34
N THR A 45 -3.56 17.56 -8.32
CA THR A 45 -3.85 19.00 -8.29
C THR A 45 -4.57 19.39 -6.99
N PRO A 46 -4.49 20.65 -6.54
CA PRO A 46 -5.23 21.07 -5.34
C PRO A 46 -6.72 20.79 -5.48
N GLY A 47 -7.27 19.99 -4.56
CA GLY A 47 -8.68 19.59 -4.55
C GLY A 47 -9.01 18.29 -5.29
N SER A 48 -8.03 17.63 -5.93
CA SER A 48 -8.26 16.30 -6.51
C SER A 48 -8.34 15.21 -5.44
N ASP A 49 -9.14 14.18 -5.69
CA ASP A 49 -9.26 13.03 -4.79
C ASP A 49 -7.99 12.17 -4.72
N ILE A 50 -7.04 12.35 -5.64
CA ILE A 50 -5.69 11.77 -5.56
C ILE A 50 -4.69 12.90 -5.29
N ALA A 51 -3.97 12.81 -4.18
CA ALA A 51 -2.83 13.66 -3.85
C ALA A 51 -1.52 12.95 -4.22
N CYS A 52 -0.52 13.75 -4.57
CA CYS A 52 0.79 13.25 -4.98
C CYS A 52 1.90 14.04 -4.28
N ALA A 53 3.04 13.39 -4.04
CA ALA A 53 4.24 14.05 -3.54
C ALA A 53 5.51 13.44 -4.13
N GLY A 54 6.61 14.17 -3.96
CA GLY A 54 7.90 13.84 -4.53
C GLY A 54 7.85 14.01 -6.04
N ASP A 55 8.31 12.98 -6.73
CA ASP A 55 8.44 12.94 -8.18
C ASP A 55 7.21 12.34 -8.88
N ALA A 56 6.12 12.06 -8.16
CA ALA A 56 4.90 11.52 -8.77
C ALA A 56 4.16 12.60 -9.58
N TYR A 57 3.79 12.28 -10.82
CA TYR A 57 3.05 13.19 -11.71
C TYR A 57 2.08 12.43 -12.64
N PRO A 58 0.96 13.05 -13.03
CA PRO A 58 0.09 12.46 -14.04
C PRO A 58 0.76 12.56 -15.41
N TYR A 59 0.74 11.48 -16.18
CA TYR A 59 1.24 11.45 -17.55
C TYR A 59 0.30 10.66 -18.43
N ALA A 60 -0.28 11.31 -19.43
CA ALA A 60 -1.28 10.72 -20.32
C ALA A 60 -2.41 10.00 -19.54
N ARG A 61 -2.40 8.66 -19.53
CA ARG A 61 -3.43 7.77 -18.96
C ARG A 61 -2.90 6.99 -17.74
N THR A 62 -1.85 7.50 -17.10
CA THR A 62 -1.21 6.89 -15.92
C THR A 62 -0.80 7.95 -14.91
N ILE A 63 -0.49 7.50 -13.68
CA ILE A 63 0.33 8.26 -12.75
C ILE A 63 1.71 7.65 -12.79
N GLU A 64 2.68 8.42 -13.27
CA GLU A 64 4.09 8.07 -13.17
C GLU A 64 4.54 8.44 -11.77
N LEU A 65 4.94 7.45 -10.99
CA LEU A 65 5.28 7.68 -9.60
C LEU A 65 6.78 7.99 -9.40
N THR A 66 7.61 7.77 -10.44
CA THR A 66 9.02 8.14 -10.50
C THR A 66 9.30 8.89 -11.80
N LYS A 67 10.37 9.71 -11.81
CA LYS A 67 10.85 10.35 -13.04
C LYS A 67 11.21 9.30 -14.10
N THR A 68 10.94 9.64 -15.37
CA THR A 68 11.13 8.73 -16.51
C THR A 68 12.38 9.04 -17.36
N ASP A 69 13.09 10.12 -17.08
CA ASP A 69 14.33 10.49 -17.79
C ASP A 69 15.61 9.88 -17.16
N ILE A 70 16.66 9.71 -17.96
CA ILE A 70 17.94 9.07 -17.56
C ILE A 70 19.00 10.13 -17.28
N SER A 71 18.76 11.03 -16.32
CA SER A 71 19.79 11.98 -15.85
C SER A 71 20.39 11.54 -14.50
N ASP A 72 21.66 11.87 -14.23
CA ASP A 72 22.36 11.52 -12.96
C ASP A 72 21.60 11.97 -11.69
N ARG A 73 20.70 12.95 -11.83
CA ARG A 73 19.85 13.46 -10.74
C ARG A 73 18.67 12.56 -10.41
N ASN A 74 18.37 11.56 -11.24
CA ASN A 74 17.22 10.67 -11.05
C ASN A 74 17.59 9.37 -10.31
N LEU A 75 18.85 9.27 -9.85
CA LEU A 75 19.34 8.21 -8.98
C LEU A 75 18.81 8.29 -7.53
N ARG A 76 17.70 8.99 -7.30
CA ARG A 76 16.98 9.17 -6.02
C ARG A 76 15.49 9.43 -6.20
N SER A 77 14.94 9.03 -7.34
CA SER A 77 13.53 9.32 -7.63
C SER A 77 12.61 8.57 -6.68
N ILE A 78 11.67 9.32 -6.14
CA ILE A 78 10.71 8.84 -5.17
C ILE A 78 9.43 9.65 -5.34
N GLY A 79 8.31 8.97 -5.49
CA GLY A 79 7.01 9.62 -5.50
C GLY A 79 5.94 8.75 -4.89
N ARG A 80 4.96 9.40 -4.27
CA ARG A 80 3.80 8.75 -3.68
C ARG A 80 2.54 9.32 -4.32
N ALA A 81 1.55 8.47 -4.54
CA ALA A 81 0.17 8.90 -4.83
C ALA A 81 -0.81 8.22 -3.87
N TRP A 82 -1.72 8.99 -3.29
CA TRP A 82 -2.68 8.51 -2.29
C TRP A 82 -4.05 9.15 -2.43
N TYR A 83 -5.07 8.46 -1.91
CA TYR A 83 -6.41 9.03 -1.79
C TYR A 83 -6.42 10.20 -0.81
N ALA A 84 -6.81 11.40 -1.24
CA ALA A 84 -6.60 12.64 -0.47
C ALA A 84 -7.43 12.73 0.82
N ARG A 85 -8.46 11.89 0.97
CA ARG A 85 -9.36 11.88 2.13
C ARG A 85 -9.02 10.72 3.07
N PRO A 86 -9.09 10.92 4.39
CA PRO A 86 -8.81 9.86 5.34
C PRO A 86 -9.83 8.72 5.22
N VAL A 87 -9.35 7.48 5.26
CA VAL A 87 -10.20 6.28 5.33
C VAL A 87 -10.09 5.70 6.74
N GLN A 88 -11.23 5.60 7.43
CA GLN A 88 -11.29 5.05 8.78
C GLN A 88 -11.27 3.51 8.69
N LEU A 89 -10.14 2.90 9.03
CA LEU A 89 -10.00 1.43 9.07
C LEU A 89 -10.20 0.84 10.47
N TRP A 90 -10.18 1.67 11.50
CA TRP A 90 -10.40 1.23 12.88
C TRP A 90 -11.11 2.31 13.70
N ASN A 91 -11.98 1.88 14.61
CA ASN A 91 -12.65 2.73 15.58
C ASN A 91 -12.13 2.43 16.98
N ASN A 92 -11.34 3.35 17.53
CA ASN A 92 -10.77 3.22 18.88
C ASN A 92 -11.82 3.16 20.01
N THR A 93 -13.04 3.64 19.76
CA THR A 93 -14.11 3.61 20.78
C THR A 93 -14.80 2.25 20.83
N THR A 94 -15.05 1.63 19.68
CA THR A 94 -15.77 0.35 19.58
C THR A 94 -14.85 -0.85 19.46
N GLY A 95 -13.56 -0.64 19.12
CA GLY A 95 -12.62 -1.70 18.77
C GLY A 95 -12.85 -2.30 17.37
N GLU A 96 -13.82 -1.80 16.62
CA GLU A 96 -14.17 -2.36 15.31
C GLU A 96 -13.11 -2.01 14.25
N VAL A 97 -12.72 -3.02 13.47
CA VAL A 97 -11.78 -2.90 12.35
C VAL A 97 -12.51 -3.19 11.04
N ALA A 98 -12.30 -2.35 10.03
CA ALA A 98 -12.92 -2.50 8.73
C ALA A 98 -12.20 -3.55 7.88
N SER A 99 -12.97 -4.44 7.26
CA SER A 99 -12.50 -5.23 6.11
C SER A 99 -12.45 -4.34 4.87
N PHE A 100 -11.48 -4.57 3.99
CA PHE A 100 -11.38 -3.84 2.72
C PHE A 100 -10.95 -4.74 1.58
N ARG A 101 -11.18 -4.25 0.36
CA ARG A 101 -10.65 -4.82 -0.88
C ARG A 101 -10.26 -3.69 -1.81
N THR A 102 -9.09 -3.79 -2.42
CA THR A 102 -8.63 -2.88 -3.47
C THR A 102 -8.09 -3.70 -4.63
N THR A 103 -8.27 -3.19 -5.83
CA THR A 103 -7.74 -3.80 -7.06
C THR A 103 -7.14 -2.70 -7.91
N PHE A 104 -5.96 -2.94 -8.45
CA PHE A 104 -5.28 -1.99 -9.31
C PHE A 104 -4.40 -2.66 -10.34
N SER A 105 -4.11 -1.91 -11.39
CA SER A 105 -3.17 -2.32 -12.43
C SER A 105 -1.95 -1.41 -12.41
N SER A 106 -0.79 -2.00 -12.63
CA SER A 106 0.50 -1.31 -12.66
C SER A 106 1.41 -1.94 -13.71
N GLN A 107 2.46 -1.21 -14.08
CA GLN A 107 3.54 -1.70 -14.91
C GLN A 107 4.85 -1.21 -14.31
N ILE A 108 5.83 -2.11 -14.20
CA ILE A 108 7.22 -1.73 -13.91
C ILE A 108 8.00 -1.96 -15.20
N LYS A 109 8.45 -0.87 -15.81
CA LYS A 109 9.20 -0.91 -17.07
C LYS A 109 10.52 -0.16 -16.89
N PRO A 110 11.65 -0.88 -16.75
CA PRO A 110 12.94 -0.25 -16.66
C PRO A 110 13.38 0.28 -18.03
N VAL A 111 14.17 1.36 -18.03
CA VAL A 111 14.65 2.00 -19.27
C VAL A 111 15.79 1.23 -19.95
N ASN A 112 16.47 0.34 -19.22
CA ASN A 112 17.50 -0.61 -19.72
C ASN A 112 17.12 -2.03 -19.17
N LEU A 113 17.72 -3.17 -19.58
CA LEU A 113 17.36 -4.54 -19.13
C LEU A 113 18.40 -5.39 -18.33
N ASP A 114 19.66 -4.96 -18.20
CA ASP A 114 20.70 -5.28 -17.16
C ASP A 114 20.44 -5.12 -15.60
N VAL A 115 20.29 -3.93 -14.97
CA VAL A 115 19.94 -3.70 -13.53
C VAL A 115 18.59 -2.99 -13.26
N SER A 116 17.47 -3.63 -12.87
CA SER A 116 16.23 -2.90 -12.49
C SER A 116 16.11 -2.80 -10.98
N ALA A 117 15.60 -1.68 -10.48
CA ALA A 117 15.34 -1.46 -9.06
C ALA A 117 14.28 -0.37 -8.86
N ASP A 118 13.78 -0.14 -7.66
CA ASP A 118 13.81 -1.05 -6.50
C ASP A 118 12.46 -1.77 -6.39
N GLY A 119 11.35 -1.15 -6.76
CA GLY A 119 10.06 -1.85 -6.82
C GLY A 119 8.90 -0.89 -6.75
N LEU A 120 7.70 -1.42 -6.48
CA LEU A 120 6.51 -0.65 -6.15
C LEU A 120 5.84 -1.17 -4.87
N ALA A 121 5.07 -0.38 -4.14
CA ALA A 121 4.27 -0.84 -3.02
C ALA A 121 2.87 -0.23 -2.99
N PHE A 122 1.86 -1.04 -2.65
CA PHE A 122 0.61 -0.56 -2.09
C PHE A 122 0.81 -0.36 -0.58
N PHE A 123 0.34 0.74 0.04
CA PHE A 123 0.49 0.89 1.49
C PHE A 123 -0.71 1.52 2.19
N LEU A 124 -0.82 1.18 3.47
CA LEU A 124 -1.66 1.72 4.53
C LEU A 124 -0.78 2.40 5.58
N GLY A 125 -0.81 3.74 5.65
CA GLY A 125 -0.05 4.51 6.64
C GLY A 125 -0.78 5.74 7.17
N HIS A 126 -0.21 6.36 8.21
CA HIS A 126 -0.78 7.48 8.98
C HIS A 126 -1.27 8.66 8.10
N TYR A 127 -2.33 9.35 8.55
CA TYR A 127 -2.86 10.57 7.93
C TYR A 127 -2.46 11.83 8.72
N PRO A 128 -1.96 12.90 8.07
CA PRO A 128 -1.65 13.02 6.64
C PRO A 128 -0.40 12.22 6.24
N SER A 129 -0.34 11.78 4.98
CA SER A 129 0.80 11.05 4.41
C SER A 129 1.92 12.01 3.99
N GLY A 130 3.16 11.56 4.10
CA GLY A 130 4.35 12.28 3.63
C GLY A 130 5.46 11.31 3.25
N ILE A 131 6.45 11.80 2.49
CA ILE A 131 7.63 11.02 2.14
C ILE A 131 8.62 11.04 3.31
N PRO A 132 8.98 9.87 3.88
CA PRO A 132 9.99 9.82 4.93
C PRO A 132 11.36 10.29 4.44
N HIS A 133 12.19 10.77 5.35
CA HIS A 133 13.51 11.29 5.00
C HIS A 133 14.40 10.18 4.40
N ARG A 134 15.01 10.44 3.24
CA ARG A 134 15.95 9.54 2.53
C ARG A 134 15.39 8.14 2.26
N SER A 135 14.09 8.02 2.05
CA SER A 135 13.39 6.74 1.82
C SER A 135 13.45 6.22 0.38
N TYR A 136 14.32 6.76 -0.48
CA TYR A 136 14.53 6.24 -1.84
C TYR A 136 15.19 4.84 -1.80
N GLY A 137 15.28 4.19 -2.96
CA GLY A 137 15.90 2.87 -3.07
C GLY A 137 15.03 1.77 -2.45
N GLY A 138 15.66 0.68 -2.00
CA GLY A 138 15.01 -0.42 -1.28
C GLY A 138 14.19 -0.05 -0.02
N ASN A 139 14.10 1.22 0.37
CA ASN A 139 13.10 1.66 1.35
C ASN A 139 11.72 1.95 0.73
N LEU A 140 11.58 1.79 -0.59
CA LEU A 140 10.36 1.93 -1.39
C LEU A 140 9.56 3.21 -1.13
N GLY A 141 10.23 4.27 -0.71
CA GLY A 141 9.59 5.49 -0.23
C GLY A 141 8.74 5.33 1.02
N LEU A 142 8.77 4.19 1.71
CA LEU A 142 7.99 3.79 2.89
C LEU A 142 8.74 3.99 4.21
N PHE A 143 10.04 3.71 4.25
CA PHE A 143 10.83 3.66 5.48
C PHE A 143 11.95 4.70 5.51
N ASN A 144 12.31 5.21 6.70
CA ASN A 144 13.35 6.23 6.83
C ASN A 144 14.75 5.63 6.58
N GLY A 145 15.38 6.00 5.46
CA GLY A 145 16.70 5.49 5.07
C GLY A 145 17.90 6.17 5.75
N SER A 146 17.68 6.98 6.80
CA SER A 146 18.78 7.64 7.53
C SER A 146 19.45 6.73 8.55
N SER A 147 18.83 5.59 8.86
CA SER A 147 19.33 4.60 9.80
C SER A 147 19.33 3.22 9.16
N ASN A 148 20.19 2.33 9.65
CA ASN A 148 20.12 0.91 9.30
C ASN A 148 18.94 0.19 9.99
N ASN A 149 18.06 0.93 10.66
CA ASN A 149 16.85 0.38 11.26
C ASN A 149 15.81 0.16 10.16
N ARG A 150 15.39 -1.09 10.02
CA ARG A 150 14.37 -1.53 9.06
C ARG A 150 12.95 -1.37 9.58
N ASN A 151 12.80 -1.21 10.90
CA ASN A 151 11.51 -1.14 11.57
C ASN A 151 11.02 0.30 11.71
N ALA A 152 9.72 0.47 11.50
CA ALA A 152 8.97 1.68 11.72
C ALA A 152 8.22 1.63 13.06
N THR A 153 8.17 2.77 13.75
CA THR A 153 7.50 2.93 15.04
C THR A 153 6.66 4.19 15.08
N GLY A 154 5.67 4.26 15.97
CA GLY A 154 4.84 5.45 16.13
C GLY A 154 4.07 5.80 14.86
N THR A 155 4.14 7.05 14.41
CA THR A 155 3.46 7.54 13.19
C THR A 155 4.12 7.09 11.89
N ALA A 156 5.31 6.45 11.94
CA ALA A 156 5.95 5.86 10.77
C ALA A 156 5.43 4.45 10.46
N ARG A 157 4.66 3.84 11.37
CA ARG A 157 4.07 2.51 11.18
C ARG A 157 3.21 2.44 9.91
N ILE A 158 3.32 1.31 9.23
CA ILE A 158 2.80 1.12 7.88
C ILE A 158 2.55 -0.37 7.65
N VAL A 159 1.47 -0.69 6.94
CA VAL A 159 1.26 -2.00 6.35
C VAL A 159 1.39 -1.81 4.84
N ALA A 160 2.22 -2.62 4.18
CA ALA A 160 2.39 -2.52 2.73
C ALA A 160 2.35 -3.87 2.05
N VAL A 161 2.06 -3.83 0.75
CA VAL A 161 2.23 -4.93 -0.18
C VAL A 161 3.22 -4.44 -1.22
N GLU A 162 4.45 -4.93 -1.14
CA GLU A 162 5.52 -4.58 -2.08
C GLU A 162 5.58 -5.52 -3.28
N PHE A 163 6.11 -5.00 -4.37
CA PHE A 163 6.42 -5.63 -5.64
C PHE A 163 7.89 -5.29 -5.90
N ASP A 164 8.76 -5.99 -5.21
CA ASP A 164 10.18 -5.75 -5.17
C ASP A 164 10.87 -6.32 -6.40
N THR A 165 11.76 -5.52 -6.99
CA THR A 165 12.48 -5.82 -8.23
C THR A 165 13.99 -5.78 -8.05
N TYR A 166 14.48 -5.64 -6.82
CA TYR A 166 15.90 -5.52 -6.52
C TYR A 166 16.29 -6.17 -5.21
N MET A 167 17.20 -7.14 -5.30
CA MET A 167 17.68 -7.85 -4.13
C MET A 167 18.61 -7.00 -3.25
N ASN A 168 18.08 -6.50 -2.15
CA ASN A 168 18.83 -6.00 -1.00
C ASN A 168 19.36 -7.19 -0.17
N LYS A 169 20.57 -7.64 -0.50
CA LYS A 169 21.23 -8.83 0.07
C LYS A 169 21.29 -8.88 1.60
N GLU A 170 21.14 -7.74 2.26
CA GLU A 170 21.16 -7.65 3.72
C GLU A 170 19.85 -8.12 4.38
N TRP A 171 18.74 -8.27 3.63
CA TRP A 171 17.47 -8.82 4.12
C TRP A 171 16.71 -9.74 3.16
N GLU A 172 17.04 -9.76 1.88
CA GLU A 172 16.30 -10.51 0.86
C GLU A 172 17.05 -11.72 0.32
N LYS A 173 16.28 -12.64 -0.26
CA LYS A 173 16.78 -13.87 -0.90
C LYS A 173 16.77 -13.79 -2.42
N ASP A 174 15.97 -12.90 -3.00
CA ASP A 174 15.85 -12.64 -4.43
C ASP A 174 15.46 -11.17 -4.67
N GLY A 175 15.40 -10.75 -5.94
CA GLY A 175 15.00 -9.39 -6.34
C GLY A 175 13.83 -9.41 -7.31
N ASN A 176 12.87 -10.33 -7.12
CA ASN A 176 11.65 -10.42 -7.91
C ASN A 176 10.57 -11.10 -7.07
N HIS A 177 10.03 -10.36 -6.10
CA HIS A 177 9.04 -10.91 -5.18
C HIS A 177 7.90 -9.93 -4.88
N VAL A 178 6.81 -10.49 -4.39
CA VAL A 178 5.70 -9.74 -3.81
C VAL A 178 5.73 -10.02 -2.31
N GLY A 179 5.77 -8.97 -1.51
CA GLY A 179 5.91 -9.04 -0.06
C GLY A 179 4.71 -8.44 0.67
N ILE A 180 4.41 -8.93 1.86
CA ILE A 180 3.55 -8.26 2.84
C ILE A 180 4.44 -7.71 3.95
N ASP A 181 4.45 -6.40 4.10
CA ASP A 181 5.28 -5.68 5.04
C ASP A 181 4.43 -5.16 6.19
N VAL A 182 4.90 -5.40 7.42
CA VAL A 182 4.22 -4.93 8.64
C VAL A 182 5.24 -4.20 9.49
N ASN A 183 5.18 -2.87 9.45
CA ASN A 183 6.05 -1.96 10.19
C ASN A 183 7.55 -2.20 9.95
N SER A 184 7.93 -2.87 8.87
CA SER A 184 9.31 -3.14 8.49
C SER A 184 9.38 -3.36 7.00
N ILE A 185 10.49 -2.97 6.36
CA ILE A 185 10.77 -3.31 4.96
C ILE A 185 11.09 -4.81 4.77
N VAL A 186 11.28 -5.55 5.87
CA VAL A 186 11.43 -7.01 5.78
C VAL A 186 10.04 -7.63 5.84
N SER A 187 9.58 -8.19 4.72
CA SER A 187 8.26 -8.79 4.63
C SER A 187 8.05 -9.93 5.63
N VAL A 188 6.85 -9.98 6.21
CA VAL A 188 6.41 -11.10 7.07
C VAL A 188 5.98 -12.32 6.25
N ALA A 189 5.61 -12.11 4.99
CA ALA A 189 5.32 -13.15 4.00
C ALA A 189 5.70 -12.65 2.61
N ALA A 190 6.24 -13.53 1.76
CA ALA A 190 6.59 -13.19 0.39
C ALA A 190 6.44 -14.39 -0.55
N ILE A 191 6.23 -14.11 -1.83
CA ILE A 191 6.32 -15.09 -2.92
C ILE A 191 7.14 -14.51 -4.05
N SER A 192 7.94 -15.36 -4.70
CA SER A 192 8.73 -14.99 -5.87
C SER A 192 8.05 -15.56 -7.12
N PRO A 193 7.36 -14.74 -7.94
CA PRO A 193 6.75 -15.21 -9.17
C PRO A 193 7.79 -15.77 -10.15
N ASP A 194 7.42 -16.77 -10.96
CA ASP A 194 8.26 -17.21 -12.09
C ASP A 194 8.30 -16.19 -13.24
N LYS A 195 7.38 -15.21 -13.23
CA LYS A 195 7.33 -14.09 -14.16
C LYS A 195 8.08 -12.88 -13.60
N ASN A 196 8.76 -12.16 -14.47
CA ASN A 196 9.53 -10.98 -14.08
C ASN A 196 8.60 -9.75 -13.95
N LEU A 197 8.57 -9.13 -12.76
CA LEU A 197 7.80 -7.92 -12.46
C LEU A 197 8.21 -6.74 -13.34
N THR A 198 9.45 -6.72 -13.81
CA THR A 198 10.04 -5.66 -14.65
C THR A 198 9.84 -5.87 -16.14
N SER A 199 9.01 -6.85 -16.52
CA SER A 199 8.76 -7.18 -17.93
C SER A 199 8.01 -6.10 -18.72
N GLY A 200 7.51 -5.06 -18.05
CA GLY A 200 6.65 -4.03 -18.64
C GLY A 200 5.25 -4.53 -19.00
N ASN A 201 4.91 -5.79 -18.64
CA ASN A 201 3.54 -6.28 -18.78
C ASN A 201 2.66 -5.65 -17.71
N THR A 202 1.38 -5.45 -18.04
CA THR A 202 0.39 -5.03 -17.05
C THR A 202 0.23 -6.13 -16.00
N MET A 203 0.47 -5.74 -14.76
CA MET A 203 0.21 -6.54 -13.58
C MET A 203 -1.08 -6.03 -12.94
N THR A 204 -1.97 -6.94 -12.56
CA THR A 204 -3.14 -6.59 -11.76
C THR A 204 -2.98 -7.20 -10.38
N ALA A 205 -3.12 -6.41 -9.34
CA ALA A 205 -3.09 -6.88 -7.96
C ALA A 205 -4.45 -6.64 -7.31
N GLU A 206 -4.93 -7.65 -6.59
CA GLU A 206 -6.03 -7.54 -5.66
C GLU A 206 -5.51 -7.76 -4.25
N ILE A 207 -5.83 -6.83 -3.37
CA ILE A 207 -5.46 -6.89 -1.95
C ILE A 207 -6.74 -6.81 -1.15
N SER A 208 -6.95 -7.78 -0.27
CA SER A 208 -8.11 -7.82 0.62
C SER A 208 -7.67 -8.07 2.05
N TYR A 209 -8.31 -7.39 2.99
CA TYR A 209 -8.16 -7.62 4.41
C TYR A 209 -9.48 -8.09 5.00
N ASP A 210 -9.44 -9.23 5.69
CA ASP A 210 -10.56 -9.74 6.49
C ASP A 210 -10.29 -9.41 7.95
N SER A 211 -11.05 -8.47 8.52
CA SER A 211 -10.88 -8.06 9.91
C SER A 211 -11.32 -9.11 10.93
N SER A 212 -12.15 -10.08 10.54
CA SER A 212 -12.57 -11.16 11.43
C SER A 212 -11.50 -12.24 11.60
N ALA A 213 -10.69 -12.43 10.56
CA ALA A 213 -9.57 -13.38 10.57
C ALA A 213 -8.21 -12.71 10.81
N GLU A 214 -8.15 -11.37 10.73
CA GLU A 214 -6.91 -10.57 10.75
C GLU A 214 -5.94 -10.99 9.64
N ILE A 215 -6.48 -11.30 8.46
CA ILE A 215 -5.70 -11.79 7.32
C ILE A 215 -5.69 -10.74 6.22
N LEU A 216 -4.48 -10.29 5.84
CA LEU A 216 -4.22 -9.59 4.59
C LEU A 216 -3.85 -10.61 3.52
N ALA A 217 -4.57 -10.61 2.41
CA ALA A 217 -4.34 -11.49 1.27
C ALA A 217 -4.10 -10.68 0.01
N VAL A 218 -3.19 -11.18 -0.82
CA VAL A 218 -2.79 -10.57 -2.10
C VAL A 218 -2.91 -11.62 -3.18
N THR A 219 -3.56 -11.26 -4.28
CA THR A 219 -3.51 -12.03 -5.52
C THR A 219 -2.96 -11.15 -6.64
N LEU A 220 -1.87 -11.59 -7.26
CA LEU A 220 -1.23 -10.90 -8.37
C LEU A 220 -1.43 -11.68 -9.66
N TRP A 221 -1.87 -11.02 -10.72
CA TRP A 221 -1.97 -11.58 -12.07
C TRP A 221 -0.94 -10.95 -12.99
N ILE A 222 -0.17 -11.80 -13.69
CA ILE A 222 0.81 -11.40 -14.72
C ILE A 222 0.64 -12.34 -15.92
N ASN A 223 0.30 -11.79 -17.09
CA ASN A 223 0.12 -12.56 -18.33
C ASN A 223 -0.74 -13.83 -18.18
N GLY A 224 -1.82 -13.75 -17.40
CA GLY A 224 -2.74 -14.86 -17.18
C GLY A 224 -2.32 -15.88 -16.12
N THR A 225 -1.13 -15.74 -15.51
CA THR A 225 -0.71 -16.52 -14.34
C THR A 225 -1.02 -15.75 -13.05
N SER A 226 -1.51 -16.44 -12.02
CA SER A 226 -1.84 -15.85 -10.72
C SER A 226 -0.92 -16.35 -9.61
N TYR A 227 -0.53 -15.45 -8.71
CA TYR A 227 0.27 -15.71 -7.51
C TYR A 227 -0.51 -15.25 -6.30
N HIS A 228 -0.46 -16.01 -5.20
CA HIS A 228 -1.23 -15.71 -4.01
C HIS A 228 -0.34 -15.79 -2.76
N ILE A 229 -0.44 -14.78 -1.91
CA ILE A 229 0.15 -14.77 -0.57
C ILE A 229 -0.85 -14.20 0.43
N ASN A 230 -0.68 -14.58 1.69
CA ASN A 230 -1.38 -13.97 2.79
C ASN A 230 -0.51 -13.96 4.03
N ALA A 231 -0.88 -13.11 4.98
CA ALA A 231 -0.27 -13.05 6.30
C ALA A 231 -1.30 -12.60 7.33
N SER A 232 -1.07 -13.00 8.59
CA SER A 232 -1.76 -12.39 9.72
C SER A 232 -1.21 -10.97 9.91
N VAL A 233 -2.10 -9.97 9.92
CA VAL A 233 -1.75 -8.55 10.01
C VAL A 233 -2.69 -7.88 10.99
N GLU A 234 -2.13 -7.26 12.03
CA GLU A 234 -2.89 -6.41 12.93
C GLU A 234 -2.87 -4.98 12.39
N ILE A 235 -4.05 -4.46 12.00
CA ILE A 235 -4.21 -3.09 11.48
C ILE A 235 -4.36 -2.04 12.61
N MET A 236 -4.32 -2.48 13.87
CA MET A 236 -4.42 -1.58 15.02
C MET A 236 -3.13 -0.80 15.17
N ASP A 237 -3.14 0.52 14.93
CA ASP A 237 -2.16 1.47 15.48
C ASP A 237 -2.29 2.93 15.01
N THR A 238 -3.12 3.21 14.00
CA THR A 238 -3.46 4.58 13.58
C THR A 238 -4.89 4.62 12.99
N PRO A 239 -5.78 5.54 13.42
CA PRO A 239 -7.22 5.49 13.07
C PRO A 239 -7.53 5.78 11.59
N TYR A 240 -6.55 6.28 10.83
CA TYR A 240 -6.71 6.63 9.43
C TYR A 240 -5.54 6.08 8.62
N LEU A 241 -5.89 5.28 7.61
CA LEU A 241 -4.94 4.69 6.69
C LEU A 241 -5.30 5.10 5.27
N HIS A 242 -4.29 5.18 4.40
CA HIS A 242 -4.47 5.40 2.97
C HIS A 242 -4.40 4.08 2.21
N GLY A 243 -5.02 3.95 1.03
CA GLY A 243 -4.56 2.98 0.03
C GLY A 243 -3.78 3.75 -1.03
N SER A 244 -2.57 3.33 -1.39
CA SER A 244 -1.64 4.20 -2.14
C SER A 244 -0.54 3.44 -2.85
N TYR A 245 -0.04 3.96 -3.98
CA TYR A 245 1.04 3.36 -4.78
C TYR A 245 2.35 4.14 -4.59
N ILE A 246 3.46 3.42 -4.48
CA ILE A 246 4.83 3.96 -4.51
C ILE A 246 5.67 3.11 -5.44
N PRO A 247 6.67 3.64 -6.13
CA PRO A 247 7.85 2.93 -6.51
C PRO A 247 9.10 3.66 -6.05
N ALA A 248 10.11 2.87 -5.75
CA ALA A 248 11.49 3.33 -5.75
C ALA A 248 12.12 2.86 -7.06
N GLY A 249 12.91 3.71 -7.70
CA GLY A 249 13.59 3.40 -8.96
C GLY A 249 15.08 3.13 -8.79
N TYR A 250 15.69 2.37 -9.72
CA TYR A 250 16.89 2.68 -10.53
C TYR A 250 17.07 1.73 -11.71
N ARG A 251 18.01 2.14 -12.58
CA ARG A 251 18.82 1.20 -13.34
C ARG A 251 20.24 1.68 -13.69
N CYS A 252 21.23 0.85 -13.33
CA CYS A 252 22.67 1.10 -13.47
C CYS A 252 23.30 0.56 -14.78
N ARG A 253 24.47 1.12 -15.14
CA ARG A 253 25.42 0.64 -16.16
C ARG A 253 26.77 0.32 -15.51
N ALA A 254 27.34 -0.87 -15.75
CA ALA A 254 28.78 -1.13 -15.99
C ALA A 254 28.96 -2.61 -16.39
N PRO A 255 29.71 -2.92 -17.46
CA PRO A 255 31.17 -2.94 -17.31
C PRO A 255 31.91 -2.28 -18.49
N ASN A 256 32.95 -1.52 -18.17
CA ASN A 256 34.18 -1.58 -18.93
C ASN A 256 35.33 -1.58 -17.93
N LEU A 257 36.11 -2.66 -17.97
CA LEU A 257 37.43 -2.76 -17.38
C LEU A 257 38.26 -1.57 -17.85
N ALA A 258 38.80 -0.79 -16.92
CA ALA A 258 39.98 0.04 -17.16
C ALA A 258 41.14 -0.58 -16.37
N PRO A 259 42.36 -0.62 -16.95
CA PRO A 259 43.50 -1.36 -16.40
C PRO A 259 44.05 -0.71 -15.11
N PRO A 260 44.89 -1.43 -14.35
CA PRO A 260 45.44 -0.92 -13.09
C PRO A 260 46.19 0.40 -13.30
N TYR A 261 45.88 1.37 -12.46
CA TYR A 261 46.60 2.62 -12.36
C TYR A 261 48.00 2.33 -11.78
N ASN A 262 49.02 2.36 -12.63
CA ASN A 262 50.42 2.43 -12.20
C ASN A 262 50.70 3.88 -11.79
N GLY A 263 50.92 4.10 -10.50
CA GLY A 263 51.47 5.36 -10.00
C GLY A 263 52.98 5.44 -10.23
N THR A 264 53.41 6.56 -10.77
CA THR A 264 54.71 7.18 -10.49
C THR A 264 54.45 8.59 -10.02
#